data_AF-A0A2G8PDC6-F1
#
_entry.id   AF-A0A2G8PDC6-F1
#
_cell.length_a   1.000
_cell.length_b   1.000
_cell.length_c   1.000
_cell.angle_alpha   90.00
_cell.angle_beta   90.00
_cell.angle_gamma   90.00
#
_symmetry.space_group_name_H-M   'P 1'
#
loop_
_entity.id
_entity.type
_entity.pdbx_description
1 polymer ?
#
loop_
_entity_poly.entity_id
_entity_poly.type
_entity_poly.pdbx_seq_one_letter_code
_entity_poly.pdbx_strand_id
1 'polypeptide(L)' 'MRTNIVLDDDLIERARQVTGLKTKREVIHEALRVLIRLHEQAEIRNLRGKLKWEGNLQQQRLSCLQD' A
#
# COMPACT_ATOMS: atom_id res chain seq x y z
N MET A 1 -16.67 15.98 -6.21
CA MET A 1 -16.36 17.40 -6.43
C MET A 1 -15.51 17.52 -7.69
N ARG A 2 -15.76 18.51 -8.56
CA ARG A 2 -14.92 18.76 -9.73
C ARG A 2 -13.87 19.81 -9.35
N THR A 3 -12.61 19.48 -9.58
CA THR A 3 -11.47 20.33 -9.22
C THR A 3 -10.53 20.41 -10.42
N ASN A 4 -9.99 21.60 -10.68
CA ASN A 4 -8.93 21.77 -11.66
C ASN A 4 -7.58 21.69 -10.94
N ILE A 5 -6.74 20.74 -11.34
CA ILE A 5 -5.41 20.51 -10.77
C ILE A 5 -4.41 20.33 -11.91
N VAL A 6 -3.21 20.88 -11.75
CA VAL A 6 -2.10 20.66 -12.68
C VAL A 6 -1.42 19.36 -12.29
N LEU A 7 -1.25 18.47 -13.26
CA LEU A 7 -0.62 17.16 -13.07
C LEU A 7 0.47 16.98 -14.12
N ASP A 8 1.49 16.23 -13.75
CA ASP A 8 2.49 15.74 -14.69
C ASP A 8 1.88 14.63 -15.56
N ASP A 9 1.87 14.85 -16.87
CA ASP A 9 1.28 13.93 -17.84
C ASP A 9 2.10 12.64 -17.98
N ASP A 10 3.42 12.70 -17.85
CA ASP A 10 4.29 11.52 -17.95
C ASP A 10 4.05 10.59 -16.75
N LEU A 11 3.85 11.17 -15.56
CA LEU A 11 3.52 10.42 -14.35
C LEU A 11 2.16 9.71 -14.48
N ILE A 12 1.14 10.41 -14.98
CA ILE A 12 -0.19 9.83 -15.17
C ILE A 12 -0.18 8.74 -16.23
N GLU A 13 0.55 8.94 -17.33
CA GLU A 13 0.62 7.94 -18.39
C GLU A 13 1.35 6.68 -17.91
N ARG A 14 2.46 6.83 -17.18
CA ARG A 14 3.12 5.70 -16.52
C ARG A 14 2.17 4.99 -15.55
N ALA A 15 1.43 5.73 -14.74
CA ALA A 15 0.48 5.14 -13.80
C ALA A 15 -0.62 4.36 -14.54
N ARG A 16 -1.14 4.88 -15.66
CA ARG A 16 -2.12 4.19 -16.51
C ARG A 16 -1.57 2.91 -17.12
N GLN A 17 -0.34 2.93 -17.63
CA GLN A 17 0.32 1.75 -18.19
C GLN A 17 0.50 0.63 -17.15
N VAL A 18 0.91 0.99 -15.93
CA VAL A 18 1.12 0.02 -14.84
C VAL A 18 -0.20 -0.51 -14.27
N THR A 19 -1.22 0.34 -14.17
CA THR A 19 -2.50 -0.02 -13.52
C THR A 19 -3.56 -0.54 -14.50
N GLY A 20 -3.39 -0.31 -15.81
CA GLY A 20 -4.39 -0.61 -16.83
C GLY A 20 -5.61 0.34 -16.83
N LEU A 21 -5.55 1.45 -16.07
CA LEU A 21 -6.68 2.37 -15.92
C LEU A 21 -6.85 3.30 -17.14
N LYS A 22 -8.11 3.54 -17.50
CA LYS A 22 -8.43 4.22 -18.76
C LYS A 22 -8.40 5.73 -18.64
N THR A 23 -8.79 6.29 -17.50
CA THR A 23 -8.97 7.74 -17.34
C THR A 23 -8.04 8.33 -16.29
N LYS A 24 -7.65 9.61 -16.48
CA LYS A 24 -6.89 10.37 -15.47
C LYS A 24 -7.62 10.39 -14.12
N ARG A 25 -8.96 10.51 -14.15
CA ARG A 25 -9.81 10.53 -12.96
C ARG A 25 -9.68 9.23 -12.15
N GLU A 26 -9.77 8.08 -12.81
CA GLU A 26 -9.63 6.77 -12.14
C GLU A 26 -8.26 6.61 -11.49
N VAL A 27 -7.19 6.98 -12.20
CA VAL A 27 -5.82 6.93 -11.66
C VAL A 27 -5.71 7.77 -10.39
N ILE A 28 -6.26 8.98 -10.40
CA ILE A 28 -6.21 9.89 -9.24
C ILE A 28 -7.00 9.30 -8.06
N HIS A 29 -8.20 8.76 -8.30
CA HIS A 29 -8.99 8.15 -7.21
C HIS A 29 -8.29 6.94 -6.60
N GLU A 30 -7.75 6.05 -7.44
CA GLU A 30 -7.03 4.88 -6.94
C GLU A 30 -5.74 5.28 -6.22
N ALA A 31 -5.01 6.28 -6.72
CA ALA A 31 -3.81 6.81 -6.05
C ALA A 31 -4.15 7.35 -4.65
N LEU A 32 -5.24 8.12 -4.50
CA LEU A 32 -5.69 8.63 -3.20
C LEU A 32 -6.10 7.49 -2.25
N ARG A 33 -6.82 6.49 -2.77
CA ARG A 33 -7.24 5.32 -1.98
C ARG A 33 -6.03 4.53 -1.46
N VAL A 34 -5.05 4.30 -2.34
CA VAL A 34 -3.80 3.62 -1.97
C VAL A 34 -3.00 4.44 -0.97
N LEU A 35 -2.91 5.75 -1.16
CA LEU A 35 -2.19 6.64 -0.25
C LEU A 35 -2.75 6.56 1.17
N ILE A 36 -4.08 6.63 1.33
CA ILE A 36 -4.75 6.50 2.63
C ILE A 36 -4.44 5.13 3.24
N ARG A 37 -4.64 4.05 2.47
CA ARG A 37 -4.39 2.69 2.96
C ARG A 37 -2.97 2.48 3.44
N LEU A 38 -1.98 3.05 2.74
CA LEU A 38 -0.58 2.96 3.14
C LEU A 38 -0.31 3.69 4.46
N HIS A 39 -0.97 4.83 4.71
CA HIS A 39 -0.84 5.55 5.97
C HIS A 39 -1.52 4.79 7.12
N GLU A 40 -2.73 4.28 6.91
CA GLU A 40 -3.43 3.44 7.91
C GLU A 40 -2.59 2.20 8.27
N GLN A 41 -1.98 1.53 7.29
CA GLN A 41 -1.06 0.43 7.54
C GLN A 41 0.20 0.86 8.29
N ALA A 42 0.69 2.08 8.05
CA ALA A 42 1.83 2.62 8.78
C ALA A 42 1.50 2.87 10.26
N GLU A 43 0.25 3.20 10.61
CA GLU A 43 -0.17 3.38 12.01
C GLU A 43 -0.06 2.09 12.83
N ILE A 44 -0.19 0.92 12.20
CA ILE A 44 0.07 -0.38 12.87
C ILE A 44 1.49 -0.42 13.44
N ARG A 45 2.45 0.30 12.85
CA ARG A 45 3.82 0.38 13.39
C ARG A 45 3.85 1.02 14.79
N ASN A 46 2.86 1.84 15.16
CA ASN A 46 2.75 2.43 16.50
C ASN A 46 2.44 1.40 17.59
N LEU A 47 2.02 0.19 17.22
CA LEU A 47 1.77 -0.93 18.12
C LEU A 47 3.02 -1.79 18.36
N ARG A 48 4.13 -1.54 17.64
CA ARG A 48 5.40 -2.23 17.86
C ARG A 48 5.86 -2.06 19.32
N GLY A 49 6.18 -3.16 19.97
CA GLY A 49 6.61 -3.19 21.38
C GLY A 49 5.50 -3.00 22.42
N LYS A 50 4.27 -2.67 22.01
CA LYS A 50 3.11 -2.56 22.90
C LYS A 50 2.29 -3.85 22.99
N LEU A 51 2.26 -4.60 21.89
CA LEU A 51 1.56 -5.88 21.84
C LEU A 51 2.44 -7.00 22.38
N LYS A 52 1.89 -7.82 23.27
CA LYS A 52 2.51 -9.08 23.67
C LYS A 52 2.35 -10.07 22.51
N TRP A 53 3.46 -10.58 22.02
CA TRP A 53 3.47 -11.62 21.01
C TRP A 53 3.42 -12.99 21.70
N GLU A 54 2.45 -13.82 21.34
CA GLU A 54 2.29 -15.18 21.84
C GLU A 54 2.68 -16.16 20.73
N GLY A 55 3.81 -16.87 20.91
CA GLY A 55 4.35 -17.82 19.93
C GLY A 55 5.79 -18.23 20.26
N ASN A 56 6.31 -19.23 19.53
CA ASN A 56 7.71 -19.64 19.61
C ASN A 56 8.39 -19.41 18.25
N LEU A 57 9.32 -18.45 18.21
CA LEU A 57 9.91 -17.97 16.96
C LEU A 57 10.86 -19.03 16.35
N GLN A 58 11.52 -19.78 17.22
CA GLN A 58 12.43 -20.86 16.83
C GLN A 58 11.67 -21.99 16.16
N GLN A 59 10.51 -22.40 16.71
CA GLN A 59 9.66 -23.42 16.10
C GLN A 59 9.18 -23.01 14.70
N GLN A 60 8.74 -21.76 14.52
CA GLN A 60 8.28 -21.26 13.21
C GLN A 60 9.38 -21.20 12.15
N ARG A 61 10.65 -21.02 12.55
CA ARG A 61 11.78 -20.97 11.61
C ARG A 61 12.28 -22.36 11.21
N LEU A 62 12.15 -23.34 12.10
CA LEU A 62 12.61 -24.70 11.87
C LEU A 62 11.67 -25.51 10.98
N SER A 63 10.36 -25.18 10.96
CA SER A 63 9.38 -25.89 10.13
C SER A 63 9.62 -25.74 8.61
N CYS A 64 10.37 -24.73 8.18
CA CYS A 64 10.69 -24.51 6.76
C CYS A 64 11.88 -25.34 6.25
N LEU A 65 12.61 -26.02 7.15
CA LEU A 65 13.84 -26.78 6.84
C LEU A 65 13.63 -28.30 6.88
N GLN A 66 12.39 -28.76 7.11
CA GLN A 66 12.06 -30.18 7.27
C GLN A 66 11.19 -30.73 6.12
N ASP A 67 10.92 -29.93 5.08
CA ASP A 67 10.27 -30.34 3.83
C ASP A 67 11.27 -30.37 2.66
#